data_AF-A0A0V7YYG2-F1
#
_entry.id   AF-A0A0V7YYG2-F1
#
_cell.length_a   1.000
_cell.length_b   1.000
_cell.length_c   1.000
_cell.angle_alpha   90.00
_cell.angle_beta   90.00
_cell.angle_gamma   90.00
#
_symmetry.space_group_name_H-M   'P 1'
#
loop_
_entity.id
_entity.type
_entity.pdbx_description
1 polymer ?
#
loop_
_entity_poly.entity_id
_entity_poly.type
_entity_poly.pdbx_seq_one_letter_code
_entity_poly.pdbx_strand_id
1 'polypeptide(L)'
;MDRLQTDRCLEVARELRAAAEETRQTLQASRDLVRRSREQSAAEPPAGRKDDDLGPSNQLVTSLIEAYEAAEDDPDTQTRLLLGHVLHHVGRRIAGVMGPRAAGIAVH
;
A
#
# COMPACT_ATOMS: atom_id res chain seq x y z
N MET A 1 -22.10 -43.19 28.05
CA MET A 1 -21.50 -42.85 26.76
C MET A 1 -20.92 -41.43 26.75
N ASP A 2 -21.34 -40.54 27.67
CA ASP A 2 -20.98 -39.12 27.71
C ASP A 2 -19.51 -38.78 28.08
N ARG A 3 -18.84 -39.61 28.89
CA ARG A 3 -17.45 -39.36 29.29
C ARG A 3 -16.47 -39.42 28.11
N LEU A 4 -16.60 -40.43 27.25
CA LEU A 4 -15.77 -40.58 26.05
C LEU A 4 -15.91 -39.42 25.06
N GLN A 5 -17.12 -38.86 24.95
CA GLN A 5 -17.39 -37.73 24.07
C GLN A 5 -16.84 -36.43 24.66
N THR A 6 -16.92 -36.26 25.98
CA THR A 6 -16.33 -35.12 26.70
C THR A 6 -14.80 -35.14 26.62
N ASP A 7 -14.17 -36.29 26.81
CA ASP A 7 -12.71 -36.44 26.72
C ASP A 7 -12.21 -36.13 25.30
N ARG A 8 -12.91 -36.62 24.27
CA ARG A 8 -12.60 -36.29 22.87
C ARG A 8 -12.75 -34.79 22.57
N CYS A 9 -13.79 -34.14 23.09
CA CYS A 9 -13.95 -32.69 22.93
C CYS A 9 -12.83 -31.89 23.60
N LEU A 10 -12.36 -32.32 24.79
CA LEU A 10 -11.26 -31.68 25.50
C LEU A 10 -9.92 -31.85 24.75
N GLU A 11 -9.69 -33.01 24.14
CA GLU A 11 -8.51 -33.27 23.32
C GLU A 11 -8.46 -32.35 22.11
N VAL A 12 -9.55 -32.27 21.34
CA VAL A 12 -9.65 -31.37 20.17
C VAL A 12 -9.50 -29.91 20.59
N ALA A 13 -10.07 -29.49 21.73
CA ALA A 13 -9.92 -28.13 22.22
C ALA A 13 -8.47 -27.79 22.59
N ARG A 14 -7.69 -28.77 23.06
CA ARG A 14 -6.25 -28.59 23.34
C ARG A 14 -5.44 -28.48 22.06
N GLU A 15 -5.73 -29.32 21.07
CA GLU A 15 -5.07 -29.27 19.76
C GLU A 15 -5.33 -27.93 19.06
N LEU A 16 -6.59 -27.49 19.04
CA LEU A 16 -6.95 -26.19 18.46
C LEU A 16 -6.26 -25.03 19.17
N ARG A 17 -6.13 -25.11 20.50
CA ARG A 17 -5.40 -24.10 21.27
C ARG A 17 -3.90 -24.10 20.92
N ALA A 18 -3.30 -25.27 20.77
CA ALA A 18 -1.89 -25.39 20.38
C ALA A 18 -1.66 -24.79 18.98
N ALA A 19 -2.51 -25.14 18.01
CA ALA A 19 -2.43 -24.61 16.64
C ALA A 19 -2.65 -23.08 16.58
N ALA A 20 -3.60 -22.57 17.36
CA ALA A 20 -3.84 -21.13 17.45
C ALA A 20 -2.64 -20.37 18.04
N GLU A 21 -1.99 -20.92 19.05
CA GLU A 21 -0.82 -20.32 19.68
C GLU A 21 0.41 -20.35 18.74
N GLU A 22 0.62 -21.44 18.02
CA GLU A 22 1.65 -21.52 16.98
C GLU A 22 1.43 -20.44 15.90
N THR A 23 0.20 -20.33 15.39
CA THR A 23 -0.16 -19.30 14.39
C THR A 23 0.11 -17.89 14.92
N ARG A 24 -0.21 -17.62 16.19
CA ARG A 24 0.04 -16.32 16.83
C ARG A 24 1.54 -16.00 16.87
N GLN A 25 2.38 -16.98 17.21
CA GLN A 25 3.83 -16.83 17.24
C GLN A 25 4.41 -16.57 15.84
N THR A 26 3.96 -17.31 14.83
CA THR A 26 4.38 -17.10 13.44
C THR A 26 4.03 -15.70 12.95
N LEU A 27 2.79 -15.24 13.17
CA LEU A 27 2.37 -13.90 12.78
C LEU A 27 3.19 -12.81 13.48
N GLN A 28 3.52 -13.00 14.76
CA GLN A 28 4.37 -12.07 15.50
C GLN A 28 5.78 -12.00 14.91
N ALA A 29 6.39 -13.16 14.62
CA ALA A 29 7.70 -13.22 13.97
C ALA A 29 7.71 -12.54 12.58
N SER A 30 6.67 -12.75 11.78
CA SER A 30 6.52 -12.07 10.48
C SER A 30 6.39 -10.55 10.63
N ARG A 31 5.61 -10.07 11.62
CA ARG A 31 5.49 -8.62 11.90
C ARG A 31 6.82 -8.01 12.34
N ASP A 32 7.58 -8.71 13.18
CA ASP A 32 8.89 -8.25 13.64
C ASP A 32 9.92 -8.22 12.50
N LEU A 33 9.85 -9.17 11.55
CA LEU A 33 10.67 -9.14 10.33
C LEU A 33 10.32 -7.95 9.44
N VAL A 34 9.02 -7.70 9.20
CA VAL A 34 8.56 -6.55 8.41
C VAL A 34 8.95 -5.23 9.08
N ARG A 35 8.82 -5.13 10.40
CA ARG A 35 9.25 -3.95 11.15
C ARG A 35 10.75 -3.71 10.99
N ARG A 36 11.58 -4.74 11.21
CA ARG A 36 13.04 -4.64 11.02
C ARG A 36 13.43 -4.29 9.59
N SER A 37 12.76 -4.85 8.58
CA SER A 37 12.98 -4.49 7.18
C SER A 37 12.67 -3.02 6.90
N ARG A 38 11.58 -2.48 7.47
CA ARG A 38 11.26 -1.05 7.36
C ARG A 38 12.26 -0.17 8.08
N GLU A 39 12.70 -0.56 9.28
CA GLU A 39 13.73 0.15 10.03
C GLU A 39 15.07 0.15 9.28
N GLN A 40 15.46 -0.97 8.65
CA GLN A 40 16.64 -1.05 7.80
C GLN A 40 16.51 -0.15 6.56
N SER A 41 15.35 -0.16 5.90
CA SER A 41 15.06 0.74 4.77
C SER A 41 15.02 2.22 5.17
N ALA A 42 14.81 2.54 6.45
CA ALA A 42 14.81 3.90 6.97
C ALA A 42 16.18 4.33 7.55
N ALA A 43 16.99 3.37 7.98
CA ALA A 43 18.35 3.58 8.51
C ALA A 43 19.42 3.58 7.41
N GLU A 44 19.10 3.07 6.22
CA GLU A 44 19.90 3.33 5.03
C GLU A 44 19.79 4.85 4.74
N PRO A 45 20.89 5.63 4.82
CA PRO A 45 20.85 7.00 4.34
C PRO A 45 20.35 6.93 2.90
N PRO A 46 19.48 7.84 2.43
CA PRO A 46 18.93 7.76 1.09
C PRO A 46 20.10 7.71 0.12
N ALA A 47 20.46 6.51 -0.34
CA ALA A 47 21.42 6.31 -1.41
C ALA A 47 20.80 7.09 -2.55
N GLY A 48 21.41 8.23 -2.86
CA GLY A 48 20.74 9.33 -3.53
C GLY A 48 19.90 8.81 -4.69
N ARG A 49 18.57 8.89 -4.54
CA ARG A 49 17.69 9.01 -5.69
C ARG A 49 17.96 10.41 -6.27
N LYS A 50 19.13 10.55 -6.90
CA LYS A 50 19.25 11.32 -8.13
C LYS A 50 18.44 10.55 -9.17
N ASP A 51 17.13 10.63 -9.03
CA ASP A 51 16.25 10.42 -10.15
C ASP A 51 15.56 11.77 -10.30
N ASP A 52 16.27 12.61 -11.03
CA ASP A 52 15.96 13.97 -11.46
C ASP A 52 14.74 14.64 -10.83
N ASP A 53 15.00 15.77 -10.18
CA ASP A 53 14.06 16.85 -9.81
C ASP A 53 13.29 17.44 -11.03
N LEU A 54 13.27 16.73 -12.15
CA LEU A 54 12.44 17.02 -13.30
C LEU A 54 11.04 16.49 -13.00
N GLY A 55 10.08 17.42 -12.91
CA GLY A 55 8.67 17.09 -12.88
C GLY A 55 8.27 16.19 -14.07
N PRO A 56 7.10 15.54 -13.98
CA PRO A 56 6.57 14.74 -15.10
C PRO A 56 6.47 15.61 -16.36
N SER A 57 6.75 15.02 -17.53
CA SER A 57 6.67 15.76 -18.79
C SER A 57 5.23 16.19 -19.07
N ASN A 58 5.05 17.38 -19.66
CA ASN A 58 3.71 17.88 -20.01
C ASN A 58 2.96 16.91 -20.93
N GLN A 59 3.66 16.25 -21.85
CA GLN A 59 3.07 15.24 -22.73
C GLN A 59 2.49 14.06 -21.94
N LEU A 60 3.20 13.56 -20.91
CA LEU A 60 2.69 12.49 -20.06
C LEU A 60 1.44 12.92 -19.30
N VAL A 61 1.43 14.14 -18.76
CA VAL A 61 0.27 14.67 -18.03
C VAL A 61 -0.94 14.78 -18.95
N THR A 62 -0.78 15.36 -20.13
CA THR A 62 -1.86 15.45 -21.13
C THR A 62 -2.39 14.07 -21.51
N SER A 63 -1.52 13.12 -21.85
CA SER A 63 -1.95 11.77 -22.23
C SER A 63 -2.65 11.02 -21.09
N LEU A 64 -2.28 11.26 -19.82
CA LEU A 64 -2.97 10.65 -18.68
C LEU A 64 -4.37 11.24 -18.45
N ILE A 65 -4.55 12.55 -18.70
CA ILE A 65 -5.85 13.20 -18.64
C ILE A 65 -6.75 12.66 -19.75
N GLU A 66 -6.25 12.63 -20.99
CA GLU A 66 -6.98 12.07 -22.14
C GLU A 66 -7.38 10.61 -21.91
N ALA A 67 -6.48 9.78 -21.37
CA ALA A 67 -6.78 8.39 -21.04
C ALA A 67 -7.85 8.27 -19.94
N TYR A 68 -7.81 9.13 -18.92
CA TYR A 68 -8.80 9.14 -17.85
C TYR A 68 -10.19 9.57 -18.33
N GLU A 69 -10.25 10.57 -19.21
CA GLU A 69 -11.48 11.02 -19.87
C GLU A 69 -12.03 9.95 -20.80
N ALA A 70 -11.18 9.31 -21.60
CA ALA A 70 -11.59 8.20 -22.48
C ALA A 70 -12.10 6.98 -21.70
N ALA A 71 -11.59 6.76 -20.48
CA ALA A 71 -12.05 5.70 -19.59
C ALA A 71 -13.40 6.01 -18.90
N GLU A 72 -14.04 7.15 -19.20
CA GLU A 72 -15.39 7.46 -18.69
C GLU A 72 -16.46 6.54 -19.26
N ASP A 73 -16.37 6.24 -20.56
CA ASP A 73 -17.28 5.37 -21.29
C ASP A 73 -16.84 3.89 -21.25
N ASP A 74 -15.72 3.58 -20.59
CA ASP A 74 -15.19 2.23 -20.49
C ASP A 74 -15.98 1.41 -19.45
N PRO A 75 -16.49 0.22 -19.79
CA PRO A 75 -17.16 -0.66 -18.82
C PRO A 75 -16.23 -1.13 -17.70
N ASP A 76 -14.91 -1.07 -17.89
CA ASP A 76 -13.93 -1.43 -16.88
C ASP A 76 -13.65 -0.27 -15.89
N THR A 77 -14.46 -0.24 -14.85
CA THR A 77 -14.28 0.68 -13.71
C THR A 77 -12.89 0.58 -13.04
N GLN A 78 -12.18 -0.55 -13.16
CA GLN A 78 -10.85 -0.70 -12.57
C GLN A 78 -9.81 0.14 -13.32
N THR A 79 -9.91 0.21 -14.65
CA THR A 79 -9.04 1.04 -15.48
C THR A 79 -9.19 2.52 -15.12
N ARG A 80 -10.43 3.01 -14.96
CA ARG A 80 -10.69 4.40 -14.54
C ARG A 80 -10.12 4.72 -13.15
N LEU A 81 -10.27 3.79 -12.19
CA LEU A 81 -9.72 3.94 -10.85
C LEU A 81 -8.19 3.99 -10.85
N LEU A 82 -7.54 3.15 -11.65
CA LEU A 82 -6.09 3.13 -11.78
C LEU A 82 -5.58 4.45 -12.37
N LEU A 83 -6.20 4.93 -13.45
CA LEU A 83 -5.85 6.21 -14.07
C LEU A 83 -6.02 7.39 -13.09
N GLY A 84 -7.10 7.40 -12.30
CA GLY A 84 -7.30 8.38 -11.24
C GLY A 84 -6.20 8.35 -10.17
N HIS A 85 -5.74 7.15 -9.78
CA HIS A 85 -4.64 7.01 -8.81
C HIS A 85 -3.31 7.54 -9.38
N VAL A 86 -3.03 7.24 -10.65
CA VAL A 86 -1.83 7.73 -11.34
C VAL A 86 -1.87 9.26 -11.45
N LEU A 87 -3.00 9.85 -11.86
CA LEU A 87 -3.17 11.31 -11.92
C LEU A 87 -2.94 11.97 -10.55
N HIS A 88 -3.47 11.40 -9.47
CA HIS A 88 -3.24 11.90 -8.12
C HIS A 88 -1.75 11.87 -7.74
N HIS A 89 -1.05 10.77 -8.06
CA HIS A 89 0.38 10.65 -7.80
C HIS A 89 1.20 11.69 -8.59
N VAL A 90 0.90 11.85 -9.88
CA VAL A 90 1.53 12.83 -10.76
C VAL A 90 1.28 14.27 -10.27
N GLY A 91 0.05 14.61 -9.89
CA GLY A 91 -0.30 15.92 -9.35
C GLY A 91 0.47 16.25 -8.06
N ARG A 92 0.64 15.28 -7.15
CA ARG A 92 1.47 15.44 -5.95
C ARG A 92 2.94 15.69 -6.28
N ARG A 93 3.48 15.03 -7.31
CA ARG A 93 4.86 15.24 -7.76
C ARG A 93 5.05 16.63 -8.36
N ILE A 94 4.10 17.10 -9.18
CA ILE A 94 4.11 18.47 -9.73
C ILE A 94 4.08 19.51 -8.61
N ALA A 95 3.17 19.35 -7.63
CA ALA A 95 3.07 20.25 -6.49
C ALA A 95 4.35 20.27 -5.63
N GLY A 96 5.04 19.13 -5.51
CA GLY A 96 6.34 19.02 -4.84
C GLY A 96 7.46 19.80 -5.54
N VAL A 97 7.45 19.84 -6.88
CA VAL A 97 8.46 20.56 -7.69
C VAL A 97 8.17 22.07 -7.79
N MET A 98 6.91 22.45 -7.97
CA MET A 98 6.52 23.86 -8.15
C MET A 98 6.47 24.65 -6.83
N GLY A 99 6.42 23.96 -5.69
CA GLY A 99 6.16 24.58 -4.39
C GLY A 99 4.70 25.07 -4.26
N PRO A 100 4.18 25.18 -3.02
CA PRO A 100 2.75 25.40 -2.79
C PRO A 100 2.20 26.69 -3.41
N ARG A 101 3.02 27.74 -3.54
CA ARG A 101 2.63 29.03 -4.14
C ARG A 101 2.41 28.97 -5.65
N ALA A 102 3.18 28.18 -6.39
CA ALA A 102 2.99 28.05 -7.85
C ALA A 102 1.97 26.96 -8.21
N ALA A 103 1.67 26.04 -7.29
CA ALA A 103 0.63 25.02 -7.42
C ALA A 103 -0.79 25.54 -7.11
N GLY A 104 -0.98 26.83 -6.80
CA GLY A 104 -2.29 27.40 -6.45
C GLY A 104 -2.88 26.87 -5.13
N ILE A 105 -2.07 26.19 -4.31
CA ILE A 105 -2.51 25.63 -3.03
C ILE A 105 -2.40 26.74 -1.99
N ALA A 106 -3.54 27.31 -1.61
CA ALA A 106 -3.62 28.27 -0.50
C ALA A 106 -3.16 27.58 0.78
N VAL A 107 -1.96 27.93 1.24
CA VAL A 107 -1.49 27.57 2.58
C VAL A 107 -2.13 28.60 3.52
N HIS A 108 -3.13 28.17 4.29
CA HIS A 108 -3.64 28.91 5.44
C HIS A 108 -2.78 28.63 6.66
#